data_AF-D0IJN6-F1
#
_entry.id   AF-D0IJN6-F1
#
_cell.length_a   1.000
_cell.length_b   1.000
_cell.length_c   1.000
_cell.angle_alpha   90.00
_cell.angle_beta   90.00
_cell.angle_gamma   90.00
#
_symmetry.space_group_name_H-M   'P 1'
#
loop_
_entity.id
_entity.type
_entity.pdbx_description
1 polymer ?
#
loop_
_entity_poly.entity_id
_entity_poly.type
_entity_poly.pdbx_seq_one_letter_code
_entity_poly.pdbx_strand_id
1 'polypeptide(L)'
;MKKFALSFGALVVVGGLGAIFWLSTQPAMPISVTPSQADIQPDKSSSRDLLEYFLSGLGESSMPEITQQVQQYEQENQGFLIDGDLFERYVRYKAALAELTFPEIDGALTAQDWLQLHQALLDLQAQYFSTEQQALFAEENRLRELAIQKQLILEQYGEEEGQKHWQDLLAEQPDFIQRSEAATQLLPQLTQIAQGDEQQRYLARVALVGEQGAQRLAELDDSRSQFEQQFSQYYQQRSAILARADLSSSEQQSQIQQLRETSFAPEQWRRIEALERLSDNGQ
;
A
#
# COMPACT_ATOMS: atom_id res chain seq x y z
N MET A 1 74.98 26.50 -13.02
CA MET A 1 75.13 26.92 -14.44
C MET A 1 75.28 25.67 -15.31
N LYS A 2 74.74 25.74 -16.53
CA LYS A 2 74.71 24.73 -17.62
C LYS A 2 73.59 23.67 -17.58
N LYS A 3 72.72 23.83 -18.59
CA LYS A 3 71.66 22.97 -19.09
C LYS A 3 72.20 22.12 -20.28
N PHE A 4 71.36 21.18 -20.71
CA PHE A 4 71.34 20.42 -21.99
C PHE A 4 72.30 19.20 -22.05
N ALA A 5 71.92 18.03 -22.57
CA ALA A 5 71.01 17.78 -23.69
C ALA A 5 70.35 16.38 -23.69
N LEU A 6 69.16 16.33 -24.29
CA LEU A 6 68.54 15.25 -25.10
C LEU A 6 69.59 14.62 -26.07
N SER A 7 69.54 13.38 -26.58
CA SER A 7 68.44 12.59 -27.14
C SER A 7 68.97 11.22 -27.67
N PHE A 8 68.03 10.33 -27.99
CA PHE A 8 68.03 9.31 -29.08
C PHE A 8 68.61 7.90 -28.85
N GLY A 9 67.79 6.90 -29.19
CA GLY A 9 68.25 5.54 -29.52
C GLY A 9 67.25 4.42 -29.20
N ALA A 10 66.28 4.20 -30.08
CA ALA A 10 65.49 2.95 -30.14
C ALA A 10 66.35 1.79 -30.68
N LEU A 11 66.07 0.54 -30.28
CA LEU A 11 65.68 -0.60 -31.15
C LEU A 11 65.85 -1.98 -30.45
N VAL A 12 64.71 -2.58 -30.12
CA VAL A 12 64.29 -4.00 -30.26
C VAL A 12 65.34 -5.12 -30.13
N VAL A 13 65.13 -6.03 -29.17
CA VAL A 13 65.26 -7.49 -29.40
C VAL A 13 64.08 -8.22 -28.75
N VAL A 14 63.46 -9.05 -29.58
CA VAL A 14 62.33 -9.96 -29.37
C VAL A 14 62.75 -11.19 -28.55
N GLY A 15 61.85 -11.66 -27.67
CA GLY A 15 61.91 -12.98 -27.06
C GLY A 15 60.76 -13.12 -26.06
N GLY A 16 59.61 -13.64 -26.47
CA GLY A 16 59.35 -15.06 -26.27
C GLY A 16 57.87 -15.26 -25.97
N LEU A 17 57.26 -16.15 -26.74
CA LEU A 17 55.85 -16.52 -26.74
C LEU A 17 55.42 -17.15 -25.41
N GLY A 18 54.27 -16.72 -24.90
CA GLY A 18 53.59 -17.33 -23.76
C GLY A 18 52.14 -16.87 -23.70
N ALA A 19 51.30 -17.45 -24.55
CA ALA A 19 49.87 -17.23 -24.56
C ALA A 19 49.24 -17.76 -23.26
N ILE A 20 48.70 -16.86 -22.45
CA ILE A 20 47.48 -17.13 -21.68
C ILE A 20 46.58 -15.93 -21.95
N PHE A 21 45.76 -16.06 -22.99
CA PHE A 21 44.56 -15.26 -23.15
C PHE A 21 43.68 -15.57 -21.94
N TRP A 22 43.79 -14.74 -20.91
CA TRP A 22 42.66 -14.49 -20.02
C TRP A 22 41.58 -13.89 -20.92
N LEU A 23 40.68 -14.75 -21.44
CA LEU A 23 39.34 -14.28 -21.72
C LEU A 23 38.81 -13.84 -20.36
N SER A 24 38.92 -12.55 -20.10
CA SER A 24 38.02 -11.87 -19.20
C SER A 24 36.61 -12.24 -19.68
N THR A 25 35.96 -13.18 -19.01
CA THR A 25 34.52 -13.10 -18.86
C THR A 25 34.29 -11.72 -18.28
N GLN A 26 33.91 -10.76 -19.14
CA GLN A 26 33.25 -9.58 -18.63
C GLN A 26 32.09 -10.15 -17.79
N PRO A 27 32.02 -9.88 -16.48
CA PRO A 27 30.79 -10.15 -15.78
C PRO A 27 29.70 -9.45 -16.59
N ALA A 28 28.61 -10.16 -16.90
CA ALA A 28 27.43 -9.53 -17.48
C ALA A 28 27.20 -8.24 -16.69
N MET A 29 27.12 -7.11 -17.40
CA MET A 29 26.83 -5.83 -16.75
C MET A 29 25.63 -6.07 -15.84
N PRO A 30 25.72 -5.74 -14.53
CA PRO A 30 24.55 -5.86 -13.68
C PRO A 30 23.42 -5.10 -14.36
N ILE A 31 22.23 -5.70 -14.36
CA ILE A 31 20.99 -5.08 -14.83
C ILE A 31 21.04 -3.63 -14.38
N SER A 32 20.87 -2.68 -15.31
CA SER A 32 20.59 -1.29 -14.93
C SER A 32 19.22 -1.28 -14.27
N VAL A 33 19.16 -1.75 -13.03
CA VAL A 33 18.02 -1.56 -12.15
C VAL A 33 17.89 -0.05 -11.97
N THR A 34 16.69 0.47 -12.15
CA THR A 34 16.44 1.86 -11.80
C THR A 34 16.83 2.07 -10.33
N PRO A 35 17.24 3.27 -9.91
CA PRO A 35 17.55 3.52 -8.50
C PRO A 35 16.42 3.07 -7.55
N SER A 36 15.16 3.25 -7.97
CA SER A 36 13.98 2.74 -7.25
C SER A 36 13.88 1.22 -7.15
N GLN A 37 14.49 0.48 -8.07
CA GLN A 37 14.48 -0.99 -8.13
C GLN A 37 15.73 -1.64 -7.51
N ALA A 38 16.72 -0.86 -7.09
CA ALA A 38 18.03 -1.37 -6.71
C ALA A 38 18.01 -2.38 -5.54
N ASP A 39 17.04 -2.26 -4.63
CA ASP A 39 16.92 -3.07 -3.41
C ASP A 39 15.73 -4.06 -3.43
N ILE A 40 15.06 -4.24 -4.58
CA ILE A 40 13.91 -5.13 -4.71
C ILE A 40 14.16 -6.24 -5.72
N GLN A 41 13.52 -7.39 -5.48
CA GLN A 41 13.50 -8.49 -6.44
C GLN A 41 12.18 -8.45 -7.21
N PRO A 42 12.19 -8.71 -8.53
CA PRO A 42 10.97 -8.84 -9.31
C PRO A 42 10.09 -9.93 -8.70
N ASP A 43 8.79 -9.64 -8.52
CA ASP A 43 7.84 -10.70 -8.20
C ASP A 43 7.62 -11.59 -9.44
N LYS A 44 7.86 -12.89 -9.25
CA LYS A 44 7.73 -13.93 -10.27
C LYS A 44 6.52 -14.83 -10.01
N SER A 45 5.65 -14.44 -9.09
CA SER A 45 4.41 -15.16 -8.76
C SER A 45 3.44 -15.21 -9.94
N SER A 46 3.43 -14.16 -10.79
CA SER A 46 2.69 -14.15 -12.04
C SER A 46 3.43 -13.41 -13.16
N SER A 47 3.08 -13.73 -14.40
CA SER A 47 3.55 -13.01 -15.59
C SER A 47 3.18 -11.53 -15.55
N ARG A 48 2.01 -11.19 -14.99
CA ARG A 48 1.55 -9.80 -14.89
C ARG A 48 2.40 -9.00 -13.91
N ASP A 49 2.68 -9.54 -12.73
CA ASP A 49 3.47 -8.81 -11.72
C ASP A 49 4.88 -8.53 -12.23
N LEU A 50 5.44 -9.46 -13.00
CA LEU A 50 6.71 -9.26 -13.66
C LEU A 50 6.64 -8.17 -14.76
N LEU A 51 5.57 -8.13 -15.56
CA LEU A 51 5.35 -7.05 -16.54
C LEU A 51 5.22 -5.68 -15.84
N GLU A 52 4.45 -5.61 -14.75
CA GLU A 52 4.27 -4.39 -13.95
C GLU A 52 5.58 -3.95 -13.29
N TYR A 53 6.40 -4.89 -12.82
CA TYR A 53 7.73 -4.61 -12.28
C TYR A 53 8.60 -3.91 -13.33
N PHE A 54 8.69 -4.44 -14.56
CA PHE A 54 9.49 -3.80 -15.60
C PHE A 54 8.97 -2.39 -15.94
N LEU A 55 7.65 -2.20 -15.97
CA LEU A 55 7.04 -0.90 -16.21
C LEU A 55 7.12 0.05 -15.02
N SER A 56 7.38 -0.43 -13.80
CA SER A 56 7.52 0.43 -12.62
C SER A 56 8.74 1.34 -12.70
N GLY A 57 9.72 1.02 -13.55
CA GLY A 57 10.89 1.86 -13.82
C GLY A 57 10.62 3.04 -14.75
N LEU A 58 9.40 3.16 -15.28
CA LEU A 58 9.01 4.29 -16.11
C LEU A 58 9.17 5.61 -15.37
N GLY A 59 9.89 6.55 -15.99
CA GLY A 59 10.25 7.85 -15.40
C GLY A 59 11.69 7.90 -14.91
N GLU A 60 12.31 6.75 -14.63
CA GLU A 60 13.73 6.61 -14.27
C GLU A 60 14.55 5.93 -15.38
N SER A 61 13.91 5.12 -16.21
CA SER A 61 14.46 4.53 -17.44
C SER A 61 13.61 4.84 -18.67
N SER A 62 14.27 4.86 -19.82
CA SER A 62 13.61 5.01 -21.11
C SER A 62 12.96 3.69 -21.57
N MET A 63 11.93 3.77 -22.42
CA MET A 63 11.29 2.56 -22.99
C MET A 63 12.28 1.61 -23.67
N PRO A 64 13.28 2.06 -24.46
CA PRO A 64 14.27 1.15 -25.03
C PRO A 64 15.10 0.40 -23.99
N GLU A 65 15.46 1.05 -22.87
CA GLU A 65 16.21 0.40 -21.78
C GLU A 65 15.36 -0.65 -21.07
N ILE A 66 14.09 -0.34 -20.79
CA ILE A 66 13.15 -1.31 -20.18
C ILE A 66 12.95 -2.51 -21.12
N THR A 67 12.75 -2.29 -22.42
CA THR A 67 12.64 -3.37 -23.41
C THR A 67 13.90 -4.24 -23.45
N GLN A 68 15.09 -3.64 -23.34
CA GLN A 68 16.35 -4.39 -23.28
C GLN A 68 16.42 -5.27 -22.02
N GLN A 69 15.95 -4.78 -20.87
CA GLN A 69 15.89 -5.57 -19.63
C GLN A 69 14.95 -6.78 -19.78
N VAL A 70 13.80 -6.61 -20.42
CA VAL A 70 12.86 -7.71 -20.71
C VAL A 70 13.51 -8.74 -21.64
N GLN A 71 14.19 -8.32 -22.70
CA GLN A 71 14.88 -9.22 -23.62
C GLN A 71 15.99 -10.01 -22.92
N GLN A 72 16.72 -9.37 -22.00
CA GLN A 72 17.72 -10.05 -21.18
C GLN A 72 17.07 -11.10 -20.27
N TYR A 73 15.97 -10.74 -19.58
CA TYR A 73 15.22 -11.69 -18.77
C TYR A 73 14.74 -12.88 -19.60
N GLU A 74 14.19 -12.64 -20.80
CA GLU A 74 13.74 -13.67 -21.72
C GLU A 74 14.89 -14.63 -22.09
N GLN A 75 16.09 -14.10 -22.39
CA GLN A 75 17.27 -14.91 -22.71
C GLN A 75 17.74 -15.76 -21.52
N GLU A 76 17.82 -15.16 -20.34
CA GLU A 76 18.29 -15.82 -19.11
C GLU A 76 17.32 -16.91 -18.62
N ASN A 77 16.02 -16.69 -18.81
CA ASN A 77 14.96 -17.55 -18.27
C ASN A 77 14.23 -18.34 -19.38
N GLN A 78 14.74 -18.32 -20.61
CA GLN A 78 14.14 -19.00 -21.77
C GLN A 78 12.67 -18.64 -22.03
N GLY A 79 12.31 -17.37 -21.80
CA GLY A 79 10.93 -16.88 -21.91
C GLY A 79 9.99 -17.38 -20.83
N PHE A 80 10.52 -17.92 -19.71
CA PHE A 80 9.68 -18.37 -18.61
C PHE A 80 8.91 -17.18 -17.99
N LEU A 81 7.58 -17.27 -18.01
CA LEU A 81 6.57 -16.26 -17.62
C LEU A 81 6.31 -15.14 -18.63
N ILE A 82 7.33 -14.52 -19.21
CA ILE A 82 7.15 -13.44 -20.19
C ILE A 82 8.15 -13.57 -21.34
N ASP A 83 7.73 -13.10 -22.51
CA ASP A 83 8.55 -12.90 -23.70
C ASP A 83 8.37 -11.46 -24.23
N GLY A 84 9.22 -11.06 -25.17
CA GLY A 84 9.18 -9.71 -25.76
C GLY A 84 7.86 -9.38 -26.47
N ASP A 85 7.19 -10.37 -27.07
CA ASP A 85 5.90 -10.18 -27.77
C ASP A 85 4.76 -9.93 -26.79
N LEU A 86 4.74 -10.65 -25.66
CA LEU A 86 3.82 -10.41 -24.57
C LEU A 86 4.05 -9.03 -23.94
N PHE A 87 5.31 -8.64 -23.71
CA PHE A 87 5.62 -7.31 -23.18
C PHE A 87 5.19 -6.19 -24.12
N GLU A 88 5.47 -6.31 -25.42
CA GLU A 88 5.05 -5.30 -26.40
C GLU A 88 3.52 -5.17 -26.47
N ARG A 89 2.80 -6.28 -26.47
CA ARG A 89 1.32 -6.26 -26.38
C ARG A 89 0.83 -5.62 -25.09
N TYR A 90 1.48 -5.91 -23.97
CA TYR A 90 1.15 -5.32 -22.68
C TYR A 90 1.32 -3.80 -22.67
N VAL A 91 2.40 -3.29 -23.24
CA VAL A 91 2.64 -1.85 -23.39
C VAL A 91 1.56 -1.20 -24.27
N ARG A 92 1.21 -1.81 -25.40
CA ARG A 92 0.15 -1.31 -26.28
C ARG A 92 -1.22 -1.33 -25.60
N TYR A 93 -1.51 -2.37 -24.82
CA TYR A 93 -2.72 -2.44 -24.00
C TYR A 93 -2.76 -1.32 -22.95
N LYS A 94 -1.67 -1.07 -22.22
CA LYS A 94 -1.59 0.04 -21.25
C LYS A 94 -1.78 1.42 -21.90
N ALA A 95 -1.24 1.61 -23.10
CA ALA A 95 -1.45 2.85 -23.86
C ALA A 95 -2.94 3.03 -24.23
N ALA A 96 -3.58 1.98 -24.77
CA ALA A 96 -5.00 2.04 -25.10
C ALA A 96 -5.91 2.17 -23.88
N LEU A 97 -5.51 1.57 -22.75
CA LEU A 97 -6.20 1.72 -21.48
C LEU A 97 -6.19 3.17 -20.99
N ALA A 98 -5.10 3.92 -21.22
CA ALA A 98 -5.02 5.33 -20.88
C ALA A 98 -5.93 6.22 -21.76
N GLU A 99 -6.31 5.74 -22.94
CA GLU A 99 -7.25 6.40 -23.85
C GLU A 99 -8.72 6.00 -23.58
N LEU A 100 -8.96 5.01 -22.71
CA LEU A 100 -10.30 4.57 -22.38
C LEU A 100 -11.05 5.67 -21.63
N THR A 101 -12.01 6.29 -22.31
CA THR A 101 -12.84 7.33 -21.73
C THR A 101 -14.06 6.72 -21.06
N PHE A 102 -14.42 7.29 -19.91
CA PHE A 102 -15.67 6.99 -19.22
C PHE A 102 -16.71 8.04 -19.63
N PRO A 103 -18.00 7.68 -19.81
CA PRO A 103 -19.03 8.68 -20.05
C PRO A 103 -19.04 9.73 -18.93
N GLU A 104 -19.25 10.99 -19.30
CA GLU A 104 -19.47 12.07 -18.34
C GLU A 104 -20.76 11.77 -17.57
N ILE A 105 -20.64 11.56 -16.26
CA ILE A 105 -21.77 11.24 -15.38
C ILE A 105 -21.98 12.40 -14.42
N ASP A 106 -23.19 12.95 -14.45
CA ASP A 106 -23.65 13.94 -13.48
C ASP A 106 -24.10 13.22 -12.20
N GLY A 107 -23.21 13.15 -11.21
CA GLY A 107 -23.53 12.60 -9.88
C GLY A 107 -22.66 11.41 -9.48
N ALA A 108 -23.17 10.59 -8.56
CA ALA A 108 -22.48 9.39 -8.10
C ALA A 108 -22.65 8.24 -9.10
N LEU A 109 -21.58 7.47 -9.30
CA LEU A 109 -21.57 6.30 -10.17
C LEU A 109 -22.48 5.19 -9.63
N THR A 110 -23.40 4.72 -10.46
CA THR A 110 -24.27 3.59 -10.15
C THR A 110 -23.54 2.26 -10.39
N ALA A 111 -24.05 1.17 -9.84
CA ALA A 111 -23.48 -0.15 -10.10
C ALA A 111 -23.55 -0.52 -11.60
N GLN A 112 -24.56 -0.01 -12.32
CA GLN A 112 -24.71 -0.21 -13.75
C GLN A 112 -23.60 0.52 -14.55
N ASP A 113 -23.19 1.71 -14.13
CA ASP A 113 -22.09 2.46 -14.76
C ASP A 113 -20.77 1.69 -14.59
N TRP A 114 -20.52 1.16 -13.40
CA TRP A 114 -19.36 0.32 -13.14
C TRP A 114 -19.37 -0.99 -13.95
N LEU A 115 -20.54 -1.60 -14.14
CA LEU A 115 -20.68 -2.78 -15.00
C LEU A 115 -20.32 -2.46 -16.45
N GLN A 116 -20.73 -1.30 -16.97
CA GLN A 116 -20.34 -0.86 -18.31
C GLN A 116 -18.83 -0.63 -18.43
N LEU A 117 -18.20 -0.01 -17.42
CA LEU A 117 -16.73 0.12 -17.39
C LEU A 117 -16.06 -1.24 -17.42
N HIS A 118 -16.54 -2.17 -16.59
CA HIS A 118 -15.98 -3.51 -16.50
C HIS A 118 -16.04 -4.22 -17.86
N GLN A 119 -17.19 -4.16 -18.55
CA GLN A 119 -17.31 -4.75 -19.88
C GLN A 119 -16.36 -4.10 -20.89
N ALA A 120 -16.24 -2.76 -20.89
CA ALA A 120 -15.32 -2.06 -21.77
C ALA A 120 -13.85 -2.47 -21.53
N LEU A 121 -13.47 -2.72 -20.28
CA LEU A 121 -12.14 -3.23 -19.93
C LEU A 121 -11.91 -4.66 -20.42
N LEU A 122 -12.90 -5.55 -20.30
CA LEU A 122 -12.82 -6.92 -20.82
C LEU A 122 -12.71 -6.93 -22.34
N ASP A 123 -13.52 -6.10 -23.01
CA ASP A 123 -13.49 -5.95 -24.47
C ASP A 123 -12.14 -5.39 -24.93
N LEU A 124 -11.57 -4.44 -24.19
CA LEU A 124 -10.23 -3.92 -24.46
C LEU A 124 -9.17 -5.02 -24.27
N GLN A 125 -9.21 -5.79 -23.18
CA GLN A 125 -8.29 -6.92 -22.98
C GLN A 125 -8.39 -7.94 -24.12
N ALA A 126 -9.59 -8.26 -24.60
CA ALA A 126 -9.82 -9.18 -25.72
C ALA A 126 -9.25 -8.69 -27.06
N GLN A 127 -9.01 -7.40 -27.24
CA GLN A 127 -8.36 -6.86 -28.45
C GLN A 127 -6.86 -7.13 -28.48
N TYR A 128 -6.20 -7.27 -27.32
CA TYR A 128 -4.75 -7.39 -27.22
C TYR A 128 -4.27 -8.80 -26.85
N PHE A 129 -5.10 -9.59 -26.18
CA PHE A 129 -4.70 -10.88 -25.58
C PHE A 129 -5.59 -12.03 -26.06
N SER A 130 -4.98 -13.20 -26.23
CA SER A 130 -5.74 -14.44 -26.47
C SER A 130 -6.56 -14.83 -25.24
N THR A 131 -7.53 -15.73 -25.41
CA THR A 131 -8.33 -16.27 -24.29
C THR A 131 -7.47 -16.86 -23.17
N GLU A 132 -6.36 -17.51 -23.51
CA GLU A 132 -5.42 -18.06 -22.52
C GLU A 132 -4.67 -16.94 -21.80
N GLN A 133 -4.26 -15.90 -22.53
CA GLN A 133 -3.52 -14.75 -22.00
C GLN A 133 -4.38 -13.82 -21.14
N GLN A 134 -5.71 -13.87 -21.28
CA GLN A 134 -6.61 -13.14 -20.38
C GLN A 134 -6.48 -13.58 -18.91
N ALA A 135 -5.88 -14.74 -18.64
CA ALA A 135 -5.52 -15.17 -17.29
C ALA A 135 -4.63 -14.16 -16.55
N LEU A 136 -3.87 -13.32 -17.27
CA LEU A 136 -3.10 -12.22 -16.69
C LEU A 136 -3.94 -11.27 -15.83
N PHE A 137 -5.23 -11.14 -16.16
CA PHE A 137 -6.15 -10.19 -15.53
C PHE A 137 -7.22 -10.87 -14.67
N ALA A 138 -7.16 -12.20 -14.53
CA ALA A 138 -8.25 -12.97 -13.90
C ALA A 138 -8.56 -12.48 -12.48
N GLU A 139 -7.53 -12.23 -11.67
CA GLU A 139 -7.71 -11.75 -10.30
C GLU A 139 -8.32 -10.35 -10.25
N GLU A 140 -7.77 -9.38 -10.99
CA GLU A 140 -8.30 -8.02 -10.97
C GLU A 140 -9.72 -7.93 -11.55
N ASN A 141 -10.01 -8.72 -12.57
CA ASN A 141 -11.33 -8.77 -13.18
C ASN A 141 -12.32 -9.37 -12.19
N ARG A 142 -11.94 -10.44 -11.47
CA ARG A 142 -12.80 -11.05 -10.46
C ARG A 142 -13.06 -10.11 -9.28
N LEU A 143 -12.02 -9.44 -8.78
CA LEU A 143 -12.18 -8.48 -7.68
C LEU A 143 -13.07 -7.29 -8.08
N ARG A 144 -12.91 -6.77 -9.30
CA ARG A 144 -13.77 -5.71 -9.82
C ARG A 144 -15.22 -6.18 -9.96
N GLU A 145 -15.43 -7.36 -10.54
CA GLU A 145 -16.75 -7.96 -10.69
C GLU A 145 -17.42 -8.15 -9.32
N LEU A 146 -16.69 -8.65 -8.33
CA LEU A 146 -17.18 -8.81 -6.96
C LEU A 146 -17.59 -7.48 -6.32
N ALA A 147 -16.79 -6.42 -6.50
CA ALA A 147 -17.15 -5.10 -5.99
C ALA A 147 -18.44 -4.57 -6.62
N ILE A 148 -18.63 -4.79 -7.93
CA ILE A 148 -19.86 -4.43 -8.66
C ILE A 148 -21.05 -5.26 -8.16
N GLN A 149 -20.87 -6.58 -8.01
CA GLN A 149 -21.91 -7.48 -7.48
C GLN A 149 -22.33 -7.07 -6.07
N LYS A 150 -21.39 -6.71 -5.20
CA LYS A 150 -21.68 -6.19 -3.86
C LYS A 150 -22.53 -4.92 -3.93
N GLN A 151 -22.19 -3.98 -4.80
CA GLN A 151 -22.96 -2.76 -4.96
C GLN A 151 -24.37 -3.04 -5.50
N LEU A 152 -24.51 -3.89 -6.53
CA LEU A 152 -25.80 -4.32 -7.08
C LEU A 152 -26.70 -4.94 -6.00
N ILE A 153 -26.13 -5.82 -5.16
CA ILE A 153 -26.85 -6.46 -4.06
C ILE A 153 -27.34 -5.39 -3.06
N LEU A 154 -26.49 -4.45 -2.67
CA LEU A 154 -26.87 -3.41 -1.72
C LEU A 154 -27.92 -2.44 -2.30
N GLU A 155 -27.82 -2.09 -3.58
CA GLU A 155 -28.81 -1.26 -4.28
C GLU A 155 -30.17 -1.97 -4.38
N GLN A 156 -30.17 -3.28 -4.61
CA GLN A 156 -31.40 -4.06 -4.79
C GLN A 156 -32.10 -4.40 -3.47
N TYR A 157 -31.34 -4.77 -2.44
CA TYR A 157 -31.87 -5.35 -1.19
C TYR A 157 -31.74 -4.42 0.03
N GLY A 158 -31.04 -3.28 -0.11
CA GLY A 158 -30.69 -2.41 1.02
C GLY A 158 -29.58 -3.01 1.89
N GLU A 159 -29.19 -2.30 2.94
CA GLU A 159 -28.01 -2.67 3.75
C GLU A 159 -28.16 -4.02 4.48
N GLU A 160 -29.26 -4.23 5.22
CA GLU A 160 -29.39 -5.39 6.11
C GLU A 160 -29.57 -6.70 5.35
N GLU A 161 -30.48 -6.75 4.37
CA GLU A 161 -30.73 -7.95 3.57
C GLU A 161 -29.64 -8.13 2.50
N GLY A 162 -29.12 -7.04 1.94
CA GLY A 162 -28.00 -7.08 1.00
C GLY A 162 -26.73 -7.65 1.63
N GLN A 163 -26.46 -7.36 2.91
CA GLN A 163 -25.30 -7.93 3.60
C GLN A 163 -25.39 -9.46 3.72
N LYS A 164 -26.59 -10.04 3.88
CA LYS A 164 -26.77 -11.50 3.91
C LYS A 164 -26.50 -12.13 2.55
N HIS A 165 -27.09 -11.55 1.48
CA HIS A 165 -26.83 -11.99 0.11
C HIS A 165 -25.36 -11.87 -0.27
N TRP A 166 -24.67 -10.83 0.19
CA TRP A 166 -23.23 -10.66 0.00
C TRP A 166 -22.43 -11.76 0.71
N GLN A 167 -22.80 -12.14 1.93
CA GLN A 167 -22.14 -13.23 2.66
C GLN A 167 -22.31 -14.59 1.98
N ASP A 168 -23.51 -14.88 1.46
CA ASP A 168 -23.75 -16.11 0.71
C ASP A 168 -22.87 -16.18 -0.54
N LEU A 169 -22.77 -15.08 -1.29
CA LEU A 169 -21.89 -14.98 -2.47
C LEU A 169 -20.41 -15.12 -2.10
N LEU A 170 -19.99 -14.52 -0.98
CA LEU A 170 -18.61 -14.64 -0.49
C LEU A 170 -18.23 -16.07 -0.10
N ALA A 171 -19.17 -16.84 0.44
CA ALA A 171 -18.92 -18.24 0.82
C ALA A 171 -18.54 -19.12 -0.38
N GLU A 172 -18.92 -18.72 -1.59
CA GLU A 172 -18.59 -19.41 -2.84
C GLU A 172 -17.26 -18.94 -3.45
N GLN A 173 -16.59 -17.93 -2.87
CA GLN A 173 -15.33 -17.39 -3.39
C GLN A 173 -14.11 -18.20 -2.91
N PRO A 174 -12.97 -18.12 -3.62
CA PRO A 174 -11.71 -18.66 -3.13
C PRO A 174 -11.30 -18.10 -1.76
N ASP A 175 -10.62 -18.91 -0.95
CA ASP A 175 -10.21 -18.57 0.42
C ASP A 175 -9.48 -17.23 0.54
N PHE A 176 -8.67 -16.85 -0.45
CA PHE A 176 -7.92 -15.59 -0.39
C PHE A 176 -8.84 -14.37 -0.43
N ILE A 177 -9.94 -14.43 -1.21
CA ILE A 177 -10.96 -13.37 -1.29
C ILE A 177 -11.72 -13.31 0.04
N GLN A 178 -12.14 -14.46 0.57
CA GLN A 178 -12.84 -14.54 1.86
C GLN A 178 -12.00 -13.92 2.99
N ARG A 179 -10.70 -14.25 3.04
CA ARG A 179 -9.77 -13.70 4.04
C ARG A 179 -9.57 -12.20 3.90
N SER A 180 -9.47 -11.70 2.66
CA SER A 180 -9.33 -10.26 2.39
C SER A 180 -10.56 -9.46 2.86
N GLU A 181 -11.77 -9.96 2.55
CA GLU A 181 -13.02 -9.34 3.01
C GLU A 181 -13.16 -9.40 4.53
N ALA A 182 -12.85 -10.54 5.15
CA ALA A 182 -12.86 -10.68 6.60
C ALA A 182 -11.91 -9.70 7.29
N ALA A 183 -10.70 -9.51 6.74
CA ALA A 183 -9.72 -8.55 7.25
C ALA A 183 -10.26 -7.11 7.16
N THR A 184 -10.96 -6.76 6.07
CA THR A 184 -11.56 -5.44 5.89
C THR A 184 -12.68 -5.16 6.89
N GLN A 185 -13.45 -6.19 7.26
CA GLN A 185 -14.53 -6.09 8.23
C GLN A 185 -14.07 -6.17 9.69
N LEU A 186 -12.82 -6.57 9.95
CA LEU A 186 -12.33 -6.83 11.29
C LEU A 186 -12.39 -5.59 12.20
N LEU A 187 -11.85 -4.45 11.75
CA LEU A 187 -11.84 -3.23 12.55
C LEU A 187 -13.25 -2.68 12.84
N PRO A 188 -14.17 -2.57 11.85
CA PRO A 188 -15.56 -2.22 12.12
C PRO A 188 -16.22 -3.12 13.16
N GLN A 189 -16.07 -4.45 13.02
CA GLN A 189 -16.65 -5.42 13.97
C GLN A 189 -16.08 -5.24 15.38
N LEU A 190 -14.75 -5.11 15.50
CA LEU A 190 -14.09 -4.87 16.79
C LEU A 190 -14.55 -3.55 17.44
N THR A 191 -14.83 -2.53 16.63
CA THR A 191 -15.33 -1.22 17.11
C THR A 191 -16.76 -1.32 17.61
N GLN A 192 -17.64 -2.05 16.90
CA GLN A 192 -19.02 -2.27 17.34
C GLN A 192 -19.07 -3.09 18.64
N ILE A 193 -18.25 -4.14 18.74
CA ILE A 193 -18.15 -4.99 19.94
C ILE A 193 -17.70 -4.20 21.18
N ALA A 194 -16.88 -3.15 21.01
CA ALA A 194 -16.37 -2.34 22.12
C ALA A 194 -17.47 -1.64 22.95
N GLN A 195 -18.69 -1.52 22.43
CA GLN A 195 -19.83 -0.87 23.09
C GLN A 195 -20.67 -1.82 23.98
N GLY A 196 -20.35 -3.13 24.01
CA GLY A 196 -21.11 -4.14 24.77
C GLY A 196 -20.59 -4.42 26.19
N ASP A 197 -21.26 -5.32 26.90
CA ASP A 197 -20.84 -5.86 28.22
C ASP A 197 -19.41 -6.46 28.17
N GLU A 198 -18.63 -6.30 29.25
CA GLU A 198 -17.21 -6.65 29.28
C GLU A 198 -16.92 -8.13 29.00
N GLN A 199 -17.72 -9.04 29.59
CA GLN A 199 -17.53 -10.48 29.40
C GLN A 199 -17.94 -10.91 27.99
N GLN A 200 -19.07 -10.39 27.49
CA GLN A 200 -19.54 -10.65 26.14
C GLN A 200 -18.56 -10.09 25.09
N ARG A 201 -18.00 -8.90 25.35
CA ARG A 201 -16.99 -8.25 24.52
C ARG A 201 -15.73 -9.10 24.41
N TYR A 202 -15.23 -9.62 25.52
CA TYR A 202 -14.04 -10.47 25.51
C TYR A 202 -14.27 -11.74 24.67
N LEU A 203 -15.38 -12.46 24.89
CA LEU A 203 -15.71 -13.67 24.12
C LEU A 203 -15.88 -13.39 22.63
N ALA A 204 -16.55 -12.29 22.28
CA ALA A 204 -16.71 -11.88 20.88
C ALA A 204 -15.36 -11.54 20.22
N ARG A 205 -14.44 -10.89 20.96
CA ARG A 205 -13.08 -10.60 20.47
C ARG A 205 -12.24 -11.88 20.32
N VAL A 206 -12.35 -12.85 21.23
CA VAL A 206 -11.66 -14.14 21.10
C VAL A 206 -12.07 -14.85 19.81
N ALA A 207 -13.36 -14.80 19.44
CA ALA A 207 -13.84 -15.39 18.20
C ALA A 207 -13.26 -14.72 16.94
N LEU A 208 -12.92 -13.42 16.99
CA LEU A 208 -12.41 -12.67 15.85
C LEU A 208 -10.88 -12.65 15.73
N VAL A 209 -10.16 -12.53 16.85
CA VAL A 209 -8.71 -12.29 16.86
C VAL A 209 -7.92 -13.28 17.74
N GLY A 210 -8.60 -14.29 18.28
CA GLY A 210 -8.02 -15.24 19.22
C GLY A 210 -7.73 -14.64 20.59
N GLU A 211 -7.29 -15.49 21.52
CA GLU A 211 -7.10 -15.14 22.93
C GLU A 211 -6.05 -14.03 23.14
N GLN A 212 -4.89 -14.14 22.49
CA GLN A 212 -3.84 -13.12 22.58
C GLN A 212 -4.27 -11.78 21.98
N GLY A 213 -5.06 -11.79 20.91
CA GLY A 213 -5.64 -10.58 20.33
C GLY A 213 -6.63 -9.93 21.28
N ALA A 214 -7.53 -10.72 21.85
CA ALA A 214 -8.53 -10.27 22.81
C ALA A 214 -7.89 -9.70 24.09
N GLN A 215 -6.83 -10.32 24.60
CA GLN A 215 -6.08 -9.82 25.75
C GLN A 215 -5.45 -8.45 25.48
N ARG A 216 -4.77 -8.27 24.34
CA ARG A 216 -4.19 -6.96 23.97
C ARG A 216 -5.26 -5.88 23.82
N LEU A 217 -6.46 -6.26 23.35
CA LEU A 217 -7.59 -5.33 23.28
C LEU A 217 -8.17 -4.99 24.65
N ALA A 218 -8.17 -5.93 25.60
CA ALA A 218 -8.56 -5.66 26.98
C ALA A 218 -7.57 -4.72 27.68
N GLU A 219 -6.27 -4.95 27.52
CA GLU A 219 -5.22 -4.05 28.03
C GLU A 219 -5.34 -2.63 27.44
N LEU A 220 -5.71 -2.53 26.16
CA LEU A 220 -5.99 -1.25 25.51
C LEU A 220 -7.23 -0.55 26.10
N ASP A 221 -8.30 -1.29 26.38
CA ASP A 221 -9.51 -0.75 27.02
C ASP A 221 -9.20 -0.23 28.43
N ASP A 222 -8.41 -0.97 29.22
CA ASP A 222 -7.97 -0.54 30.55
C ASP A 222 -7.13 0.74 30.48
N SER A 223 -6.16 0.78 29.57
CA SER A 223 -5.32 1.96 29.33
C SER A 223 -6.16 3.18 28.93
N ARG A 224 -7.19 3.00 28.10
CA ARG A 224 -8.14 4.05 27.73
C ARG A 224 -8.96 4.53 28.92
N SER A 225 -9.50 3.62 29.72
CA SER A 225 -10.30 3.97 30.90
C SER A 225 -9.47 4.75 31.93
N GLN A 226 -8.24 4.32 32.20
CA GLN A 226 -7.32 5.03 33.09
C GLN A 226 -7.01 6.43 32.57
N PHE A 227 -6.72 6.57 31.27
CA PHE A 227 -6.50 7.86 30.64
C PHE A 227 -7.73 8.77 30.74
N GLU A 228 -8.93 8.26 30.48
CA GLU A 228 -10.18 9.03 30.56
C GLU A 228 -10.46 9.52 31.97
N GLN A 229 -10.24 8.68 32.98
CA GLN A 229 -10.38 9.07 34.39
C GLN A 229 -9.39 10.17 34.77
N GLN A 230 -8.12 10.00 34.40
CA GLN A 230 -7.06 10.99 34.64
C GLN A 230 -7.34 12.31 33.93
N PHE A 231 -7.79 12.25 32.67
CA PHE A 231 -8.18 13.41 31.88
C PHE A 231 -9.39 14.13 32.47
N SER A 232 -10.41 13.40 32.93
CA SER A 232 -11.58 14.00 33.58
C SER A 232 -11.19 14.76 34.86
N GLN A 233 -10.32 14.18 35.69
CA GLN A 233 -9.81 14.85 36.89
C GLN A 233 -8.98 16.09 36.56
N TYR A 234 -8.06 15.96 35.60
CA TYR A 234 -7.27 17.07 35.08
C TYR A 234 -8.18 18.21 34.59
N TYR A 235 -9.20 17.86 33.81
CA TYR A 235 -10.11 18.82 33.22
C TYR A 235 -10.90 19.60 34.27
N GLN A 236 -11.39 18.93 35.32
CA GLN A 236 -12.06 19.60 36.45
C GLN A 236 -11.12 20.59 37.16
N GLN A 237 -9.86 20.21 37.40
CA GLN A 237 -8.87 21.09 38.02
C GLN A 237 -8.53 22.29 37.14
N ARG A 238 -8.39 22.06 35.82
CA ARG A 238 -8.22 23.12 34.83
C ARG A 238 -9.39 24.11 34.86
N SER A 239 -10.63 23.64 34.85
CA SER A 239 -11.81 24.49 34.94
C SER A 239 -11.82 25.33 36.21
N ALA A 240 -11.38 24.78 37.35
CA ALA A 240 -11.26 25.53 38.60
C ALA A 240 -10.21 26.65 38.51
N ILE A 241 -9.07 26.42 37.83
CA ILE A 241 -8.05 27.45 37.58
C ILE A 241 -8.62 28.58 36.70
N LEU A 242 -9.35 28.23 35.64
CA LEU A 242 -9.96 29.21 34.73
C LEU A 242 -11.06 30.05 35.41
N ALA A 243 -11.76 29.51 36.41
CA ALA A 243 -12.79 30.22 37.16
C ALA A 243 -12.24 31.23 38.19
N ARG A 244 -10.93 31.23 38.44
CA ARG A 244 -10.28 32.13 39.41
C ARG A 244 -10.09 33.53 38.84
N ALA A 245 -11.00 34.44 39.22
CA ALA A 245 -10.96 35.84 38.83
C ALA A 245 -9.82 36.64 39.50
N ASP A 246 -9.19 36.09 40.53
CA ASP A 246 -8.02 36.67 41.19
C ASP A 246 -6.72 36.50 40.39
N LEU A 247 -6.72 35.66 39.35
CA LEU A 247 -5.56 35.41 38.49
C LEU A 247 -5.70 36.14 37.16
N SER A 248 -4.58 36.71 36.68
CA SER A 248 -4.48 37.18 35.30
C SER A 248 -4.47 36.00 34.32
N SER A 249 -4.79 36.24 33.05
CA SER A 249 -4.79 35.19 32.02
C SER A 249 -3.43 34.49 31.87
N SER A 250 -2.32 35.23 32.05
CA SER A 250 -0.97 34.66 32.00
C SER A 250 -0.69 33.75 33.20
N GLU A 251 -1.18 34.10 34.39
CA GLU A 251 -1.05 33.26 35.59
C GLU A 251 -1.90 31.99 35.50
N GLN A 252 -3.11 32.10 34.97
CA GLN A 252 -3.97 30.94 34.68
C GLN A 252 -3.29 29.97 33.71
N GLN A 253 -2.73 30.49 32.60
CA GLN A 253 -2.02 29.67 31.62
C GLN A 253 -0.79 28.98 32.20
N SER A 254 -0.01 29.68 33.02
CA SER A 254 1.16 29.11 33.71
C SER A 254 0.75 27.97 34.67
N GLN A 255 -0.32 28.16 35.45
CA GLN A 255 -0.83 27.11 36.34
C GLN A 255 -1.39 25.90 35.58
N ILE A 256 -2.06 26.12 34.43
CA ILE A 256 -2.56 25.02 33.58
C ILE A 256 -1.39 24.25 32.97
N GLN A 257 -0.33 24.95 32.53
CA GLN A 257 0.88 24.28 32.04
C GLN A 257 1.49 23.41 33.15
N GLN A 258 1.68 23.94 34.35
CA GLN A 258 2.22 23.16 35.47
C GLN A 258 1.32 21.97 35.81
N LEU A 259 0.00 22.16 35.82
CA LEU A 259 -0.96 21.09 36.06
C LEU A 259 -0.83 19.98 34.99
N ARG A 260 -0.59 20.33 33.73
CA ARG A 260 -0.37 19.37 32.65
C ARG A 260 0.92 18.58 32.85
N GLU A 261 2.00 19.27 33.18
CA GLU A 261 3.33 18.68 33.39
C GLU A 261 3.36 17.73 34.59
N THR A 262 2.56 17.99 35.64
CA THR A 262 2.44 17.10 36.80
C THR A 262 1.43 15.96 36.58
N SER A 263 0.40 16.19 35.76
CA SER A 263 -0.65 15.20 35.54
C SER A 263 -0.28 14.18 34.47
N PHE A 264 0.55 14.51 33.47
CA PHE A 264 0.81 13.63 32.34
C PHE A 264 2.29 13.57 31.95
N ALA A 265 2.69 12.44 31.37
CA ALA A 265 4.03 12.28 30.81
C ALA A 265 4.26 13.21 29.61
N PRO A 266 5.52 13.64 29.34
CA PRO A 266 5.84 14.61 28.29
C PRO A 266 5.29 14.27 26.90
N GLU A 267 5.28 12.99 26.53
CA GLU A 267 4.76 12.49 25.26
C GLU A 267 3.24 12.73 25.08
N GLN A 268 2.50 12.90 26.19
CA GLN A 268 1.06 13.11 26.16
C GLN A 268 0.68 14.59 26.08
N TRP A 269 1.58 15.54 26.38
CA TRP A 269 1.23 16.96 26.49
C TRP A 269 0.54 17.52 25.24
N ARG A 270 1.02 17.16 24.04
CA ARG A 270 0.38 17.58 22.77
C ARG A 270 -1.05 17.05 22.61
N ARG A 271 -1.31 15.82 23.07
CA ARG A 271 -2.66 15.24 23.08
C ARG A 271 -3.57 16.02 24.03
N ILE A 272 -3.09 16.31 25.24
CA ILE A 272 -3.85 17.04 26.25
C ILE A 272 -4.19 18.45 25.76
N GLU A 273 -3.22 19.17 25.20
CA GLU A 273 -3.46 20.49 24.60
C GLU A 273 -4.49 20.46 23.47
N ALA A 274 -4.48 19.42 22.64
CA ALA A 274 -5.48 19.27 21.59
C ALA A 274 -6.88 19.05 22.18
N LEU A 275 -7.01 18.21 23.21
CA LEU A 275 -8.27 17.97 23.90
C LEU A 275 -8.80 19.22 24.61
N GLU A 276 -7.92 20.01 25.23
CA GLU A 276 -8.29 21.30 25.81
C GLU A 276 -8.90 22.24 24.76
N ARG A 277 -8.27 22.36 23.58
CA ARG A 277 -8.78 23.20 22.49
C ARG A 277 -10.13 22.72 21.98
N LEU A 278 -10.34 21.41 21.88
CA LEU A 278 -11.64 20.84 21.46
C LEU A 278 -12.73 21.22 22.45
N SER A 279 -12.48 21.04 23.75
CA SER A 279 -13.43 21.39 24.80
C SER A 279 -13.71 22.91 24.87
N ASP A 280 -12.68 23.74 24.69
CA ASP A 280 -12.84 25.20 24.69
C ASP A 280 -13.65 25.71 23.47
N ASN A 281 -13.60 24.97 22.34
CA ASN A 281 -14.38 25.25 21.14
C ASN A 281 -15.80 24.65 21.18
N GLY A 282 -16.18 23.97 22.26
CA GLY A 282 -17.50 23.37 22.42
C GLY A 282 -17.74 22.12 21.56
N GLN A 283 -16.67 21.39 21.22
CA GLN A 283 -16.71 20.11 20.49
C GLN A 283 -16.50 18.91 21.42
#